data_AF-A0AAQ4S4U3-F1
#
_entry.id   AF-A0AAQ4S4U3-F1
#
_cell.length_a   1.000
_cell.length_b   1.000
_cell.length_c   1.000
_cell.angle_alpha   90.00
_cell.angle_beta   90.00
_cell.angle_gamma   90.00
#
_symmetry.space_group_name_H-M   'P 1'
#
loop_
_entity.id
_entity.type
_entity.pdbx_description
1 polymer ?
#
loop_
_entity_poly.entity_id
_entity_poly.type
_entity_poly.pdbx_seq_one_letter_code
_entity_poly.pdbx_strand_id
1 'polypeptide(L)'
;MKSKELSVDLRDRTVSRLRSGEGYRKISAALKVPMSTVASIIWKGKKFGTTRTLPRVGRPARLSDRGRRALVREVTRNPMVTLTGLQCLVSGGHHPANTIPTVKHGGGSIMLWGCSSAGGTGRLVRMEGKMNAGMFRLSTKY
;
A
#
# COMPACT_ATOMS: atom_id res chain seq x y z
N MET A 1 8.82 8.57 -21.04
CA MET A 1 7.89 9.69 -20.77
C MET A 1 6.49 9.12 -20.51
N LYS A 2 5.79 9.51 -19.45
CA LYS A 2 4.39 9.11 -19.23
C LYS A 2 3.47 10.12 -19.93
N SER A 3 2.62 9.67 -20.83
CA SER A 3 1.60 10.49 -21.48
C SER A 3 0.61 11.02 -20.45
N LYS A 4 0.17 12.28 -20.57
CA LYS A 4 -0.90 12.84 -19.74
C LYS A 4 -2.17 11.98 -19.89
N GLU A 5 -2.77 11.60 -18.77
CA GLU A 5 -4.01 10.80 -18.77
C GLU A 5 -5.15 11.60 -19.44
N LEU A 6 -6.05 10.91 -20.18
CA LEU A 6 -7.25 11.55 -20.74
C LEU A 6 -8.12 12.14 -19.63
N SER A 7 -8.63 13.36 -19.84
CA SER A 7 -9.52 14.05 -18.91
C SER A 7 -10.80 13.26 -18.66
N VAL A 8 -11.38 13.44 -17.47
CA VAL A 8 -12.64 12.77 -17.07
C VAL A 8 -13.76 13.10 -18.06
N ASP A 9 -13.88 14.36 -18.45
CA ASP A 9 -14.91 14.86 -19.37
C ASP A 9 -14.89 14.19 -20.74
N LEU A 10 -13.71 13.91 -21.29
CA LEU A 10 -13.58 13.22 -22.58
C LEU A 10 -14.05 11.77 -22.50
N ARG A 11 -13.82 11.12 -21.37
CA ARG A 11 -14.28 9.74 -21.18
C ARG A 11 -15.79 9.68 -20.97
N ASP A 12 -16.36 10.64 -20.25
CA ASP A 12 -17.81 10.71 -20.05
C ASP A 12 -18.53 11.04 -21.37
N ARG A 13 -18.00 11.96 -22.18
CA ARG A 13 -18.48 12.20 -23.56
C ARG A 13 -18.43 10.93 -24.43
N THR A 14 -17.40 10.10 -24.26
CA THR A 14 -17.28 8.81 -24.96
C THR A 14 -18.41 7.85 -24.56
N VAL A 15 -18.71 7.76 -23.26
CA VAL A 15 -19.79 6.89 -22.74
C VAL A 15 -21.16 7.41 -23.17
N SER A 16 -21.39 8.73 -23.17
CA SER A 16 -22.63 9.33 -23.63
C SER A 16 -22.91 9.02 -25.10
N ARG A 17 -21.91 9.18 -25.98
CA ARG A 17 -22.05 8.83 -27.41
C ARG A 17 -22.33 7.35 -27.65
N LEU A 18 -21.73 6.46 -26.85
CA LEU A 18 -22.04 5.04 -26.91
C LEU A 18 -23.51 4.75 -26.54
N ARG A 19 -24.04 5.43 -25.50
CA ARG A 19 -25.45 5.31 -25.09
C ARG A 19 -26.41 5.82 -26.17
N SER A 20 -25.99 6.81 -26.95
CA SER A 20 -26.71 7.29 -28.13
C SER A 20 -26.66 6.33 -29.33
N GLY A 21 -26.03 5.16 -29.21
CA GLY A 21 -25.95 4.16 -30.28
C GLY A 21 -24.86 4.45 -31.32
N GLU A 22 -23.97 5.41 -31.09
CA GLU A 22 -22.86 5.68 -32.01
C GLU A 22 -21.82 4.54 -31.97
N GLY A 23 -21.40 4.06 -33.14
CA GLY A 23 -20.34 3.06 -33.26
C GLY A 23 -18.94 3.63 -32.96
N TYR A 24 -18.00 2.75 -32.56
CA TYR A 24 -16.63 3.12 -32.16
C TYR A 24 -15.90 4.05 -33.15
N ARG A 25 -16.08 3.85 -34.46
CA ARG A 25 -15.46 4.68 -35.52
C ARG A 25 -16.01 6.12 -35.52
N LYS A 26 -17.32 6.29 -35.36
CA LYS A 26 -17.97 7.62 -35.26
C LYS A 26 -17.49 8.36 -34.01
N ILE A 27 -17.42 7.66 -32.88
CA ILE A 27 -16.96 8.24 -31.61
C ILE A 27 -15.49 8.68 -31.70
N SER A 28 -14.64 7.83 -32.30
CA SER A 28 -13.21 8.12 -32.49
C SER A 28 -13.00 9.37 -33.36
N ALA A 29 -13.71 9.46 -34.50
CA ALA A 29 -13.65 10.61 -35.39
C ALA A 29 -14.17 11.89 -34.71
N ALA A 30 -15.29 11.82 -34.00
CA ALA A 30 -15.92 12.98 -33.35
C ALA A 30 -15.07 13.56 -32.20
N LEU A 31 -14.39 12.70 -31.44
CA LEU A 31 -13.60 13.11 -30.28
C LEU A 31 -12.10 13.27 -30.59
N LYS A 32 -11.65 12.95 -31.81
CA LYS A 32 -10.23 12.88 -32.19
C LYS A 32 -9.41 11.99 -31.24
N VAL A 33 -10.02 10.92 -30.76
CA VAL A 33 -9.40 9.95 -29.83
C VAL A 33 -9.15 8.65 -30.58
N PRO A 34 -7.97 8.01 -30.45
CA PRO A 34 -7.71 6.72 -31.10
C PRO A 34 -8.76 5.66 -30.74
N MET A 35 -9.18 4.87 -31.73
CA MET A 35 -10.21 3.85 -31.55
C MET A 35 -9.88 2.83 -30.44
N SER A 36 -8.60 2.52 -30.23
CA SER A 36 -8.12 1.68 -29.11
C SER A 36 -8.41 2.28 -27.73
N THR A 37 -8.36 3.60 -27.62
CA THR A 37 -8.68 4.32 -26.38
C THR A 37 -10.19 4.34 -26.14
N VAL A 38 -11.00 4.54 -27.19
CA VAL A 38 -12.46 4.42 -27.11
C VAL A 38 -12.85 3.01 -26.64
N ALA A 39 -12.27 1.96 -27.22
CA ALA A 39 -12.49 0.58 -26.80
C ALA A 39 -12.10 0.35 -25.33
N SER A 40 -10.94 0.87 -24.90
CA SER A 40 -10.44 0.73 -23.53
C SER A 40 -11.37 1.41 -22.51
N ILE A 41 -11.88 2.60 -22.82
CA ILE A 41 -12.84 3.33 -21.97
C ILE A 41 -14.14 2.52 -21.82
N ILE A 42 -14.66 1.98 -22.93
CA ILE A 42 -15.90 1.22 -22.94
C ILE A 42 -15.77 -0.10 -22.18
N TRP A 43 -14.70 -0.85 -22.43
CA TRP A 43 -14.40 -2.08 -21.70
C TRP A 43 -14.33 -1.82 -20.20
N LYS A 44 -13.63 -0.75 -19.81
CA LYS A 44 -13.50 -0.36 -18.41
C LYS A 44 -14.85 0.03 -17.77
N GLY A 45 -15.66 0.81 -18.48
CA GLY A 45 -17.01 1.17 -18.05
C GLY A 45 -17.89 -0.06 -17.82
N LYS A 46 -17.83 -1.05 -18.73
CA LYS A 46 -18.55 -2.34 -18.56
C LYS A 46 -18.01 -3.17 -17.40
N LYS A 47 -16.69 -3.19 -17.19
CA LYS A 47 -16.04 -4.05 -16.18
C LYS A 47 -16.15 -3.50 -14.76
N PHE A 48 -16.01 -2.20 -14.58
CA PHE A 48 -15.89 -1.55 -13.26
C PHE A 48 -17.01 -0.55 -12.96
N GLY A 49 -17.96 -0.34 -13.87
CA GLY A 49 -19.06 0.63 -13.70
C GLY A 49 -18.60 2.09 -13.58
N THR A 50 -17.33 2.39 -13.85
CA THR A 50 -16.72 3.69 -13.58
C THR A 50 -15.87 4.18 -14.75
N THR A 51 -16.04 5.46 -15.09
CA THR A 51 -15.25 6.13 -16.13
C THR A 51 -13.94 6.73 -15.59
N ARG A 52 -13.89 7.00 -14.29
CA ARG A 52 -12.73 7.62 -13.62
C ARG A 52 -11.56 6.63 -13.51
N THR A 53 -10.32 7.13 -13.54
CA THR A 53 -9.18 6.29 -13.16
C THR A 53 -9.27 6.03 -11.66
N LEU A 54 -9.31 4.77 -11.24
CA LEU A 54 -9.14 4.46 -9.82
C LEU A 54 -7.74 4.91 -9.40
N PRO A 55 -7.59 5.53 -8.22
CA PRO A 55 -6.27 5.83 -7.70
C PRO A 55 -5.47 4.52 -7.62
N ARG A 56 -4.23 4.55 -8.09
CA ARG A 56 -3.34 3.39 -7.98
C ARG A 56 -3.12 3.12 -6.49
N VAL A 57 -3.67 2.02 -5.99
CA VAL A 57 -3.56 1.59 -4.58
C VAL A 57 -2.12 1.19 -4.21
N GLY A 58 -1.21 1.16 -5.19
CA GLY A 58 0.17 0.72 -5.00
C GLY A 58 0.24 -0.78 -4.75
N ARG A 59 1.41 -1.28 -4.34
CA ARG A 59 1.57 -2.67 -3.92
C ARG A 59 0.90 -2.83 -2.55
N PRO A 60 0.01 -3.81 -2.35
CA PRO A 60 -0.61 -4.04 -1.06
C PRO A 60 0.45 -4.29 0.02
N ALA A 61 0.24 -3.74 1.21
CA ALA A 61 1.12 -3.94 2.34
C ALA A 61 1.14 -5.44 2.73
N ARG A 62 2.32 -5.96 3.07
CA ARG A 62 2.46 -7.36 3.52
C ARG A 62 1.73 -7.65 4.84
N LEU A 63 1.48 -6.63 5.64
CA LEU A 63 0.84 -6.74 6.95
C LEU A 63 -0.57 -6.14 6.91
N SER A 64 -1.55 -6.89 7.42
CA SER A 64 -2.92 -6.39 7.57
C SER A 64 -3.03 -5.35 8.69
N ASP A 65 -4.06 -4.50 8.64
CA ASP A 65 -4.33 -3.52 9.70
C ASP A 65 -4.60 -4.18 11.06
N ARG A 66 -5.14 -5.41 11.07
CA ARG A 66 -5.32 -6.20 12.29
C ARG A 66 -3.97 -6.63 12.86
N GLY A 67 -3.09 -7.19 12.03
CA GLY A 67 -1.74 -7.59 12.45
C GLY A 67 -0.91 -6.41 12.96
N ARG A 68 -1.01 -5.25 12.29
CA ARG A 68 -0.36 -4.01 12.75
C ARG A 68 -0.84 -3.58 14.14
N ARG A 69 -2.16 -3.59 14.39
CA ARG A 69 -2.73 -3.23 15.69
C ARG A 69 -2.34 -4.22 16.79
N ALA A 70 -2.27 -5.51 16.49
CA ALA A 70 -1.83 -6.54 17.44
C ALA A 70 -0.37 -6.31 17.87
N LEU A 71 0.53 -6.04 16.93
CA LEU A 71 1.93 -5.73 17.24
C LEU A 71 2.10 -4.50 18.13
N VAL A 72 1.37 -3.41 17.83
CA VAL A 72 1.41 -2.20 18.67
C VAL A 72 0.94 -2.52 20.09
N ARG A 73 -0.20 -3.19 20.22
CA ARG A 73 -0.76 -3.56 21.53
C ARG A 73 0.20 -4.42 22.34
N GLU A 74 0.87 -5.37 21.69
CA GLU A 74 1.80 -6.25 22.39
C GLU A 74 3.03 -5.50 22.89
N VAL A 75 3.66 -4.68 22.04
CA VAL A 75 4.83 -3.90 22.47
C VAL A 75 4.48 -2.89 23.56
N THR A 76 3.28 -2.31 23.53
CA THR A 76 2.81 -1.43 24.61
C THR A 76 2.58 -2.20 25.92
N ARG A 77 2.11 -3.45 25.86
CA ARG A 77 1.86 -4.28 27.05
C ARG A 77 3.14 -4.89 27.63
N ASN A 78 3.99 -5.43 26.75
CA ASN A 78 5.26 -6.04 27.09
C ASN A 78 6.37 -5.49 26.18
N PRO A 79 7.05 -4.42 26.60
CA PRO A 79 8.08 -3.80 25.78
C PRO A 79 9.35 -4.65 25.65
N MET A 80 9.51 -5.76 26.39
CA MET A 80 10.63 -6.70 26.24
C MET A 80 10.28 -7.94 25.40
N VAL A 81 9.15 -7.91 24.68
CA VAL A 81 8.74 -9.01 23.80
C VAL A 81 9.79 -9.29 22.73
N THR A 82 10.11 -10.57 22.52
CA THR A 82 11.09 -10.98 21.52
C THR A 82 10.50 -10.93 20.11
N LEU A 83 11.37 -10.82 19.10
CA LEU A 83 10.96 -10.86 17.69
C LEU A 83 10.14 -12.12 17.37
N THR A 84 10.52 -13.26 17.95
CA THR A 84 9.80 -14.54 17.82
C THR A 84 8.38 -14.44 18.39
N GLY A 85 8.21 -13.86 19.58
CA GLY A 85 6.88 -13.63 20.17
C GLY A 85 6.00 -12.73 19.31
N LEU A 86 6.59 -11.67 18.75
CA LEU A 86 5.91 -10.79 17.81
C LEU A 86 5.50 -11.50 16.52
N GLN A 87 6.36 -12.35 15.95
CA GLN A 87 6.03 -13.14 14.76
C GLN A 87 4.86 -14.10 15.00
N CYS A 88 4.81 -14.77 16.16
CA CYS A 88 3.69 -15.65 16.52
C CYS A 88 2.35 -14.91 16.53
N LEU A 89 2.33 -13.65 16.99
CA LEU A 89 1.14 -12.82 17.06
C LEU A 89 0.59 -12.40 15.69
N VAL A 90 1.46 -12.14 14.71
CA VAL A 90 1.03 -11.76 13.35
C VAL A 90 0.76 -12.93 12.44
N SER A 91 1.46 -14.05 12.64
CA SER A 91 1.33 -15.22 11.78
C SER A 91 0.21 -16.18 12.20
N GLY A 92 -0.56 -15.88 13.26
CA GLY A 92 -1.70 -16.71 13.67
C GLY A 92 -1.31 -18.16 14.00
N GLY A 93 -0.14 -18.37 14.60
CA GLY A 93 0.34 -19.71 14.98
C GLY A 93 1.18 -20.45 13.93
N HIS A 94 1.63 -19.81 12.84
CA HIS A 94 2.60 -20.46 11.95
C HIS A 94 4.01 -20.51 12.57
N HIS A 95 4.68 -21.66 12.37
CA HIS A 95 6.01 -21.96 12.89
C HIS A 95 7.05 -20.91 12.44
N PRO A 96 7.93 -20.42 13.35
CA PRO A 96 8.93 -19.38 13.04
C PRO A 96 9.89 -19.73 11.88
N ALA A 97 10.05 -21.03 11.54
CA ALA A 97 10.84 -21.48 10.39
C ALA A 97 10.27 -20.98 9.04
N ASN A 98 8.98 -20.68 8.99
CA ASN A 98 8.29 -20.23 7.77
C ASN A 98 8.16 -18.70 7.69
N THR A 99 8.67 -17.97 8.69
CA THR A 99 8.58 -16.49 8.76
C THR A 99 9.98 -15.90 8.71
N ILE A 100 10.53 -15.69 7.51
CA ILE A 100 11.85 -15.06 7.37
C ILE A 100 11.78 -13.62 7.90
N PRO A 101 12.51 -13.26 8.98
CA PRO A 101 12.63 -11.88 9.42
C PRO A 101 13.44 -11.11 8.38
N THR A 102 12.75 -10.46 7.46
CA THR A 102 13.42 -9.63 6.45
C THR A 102 13.64 -8.24 7.03
N VAL A 103 14.90 -7.89 7.28
CA VAL A 103 15.33 -6.51 7.59
C VAL A 103 15.06 -5.68 6.33
N LYS A 104 13.89 -5.05 6.24
CA LYS A 104 13.54 -4.23 5.08
C LYS A 104 13.76 -2.75 5.39
N HIS A 105 14.55 -2.10 4.55
CA HIS A 105 14.59 -0.65 4.47
C HIS A 105 13.43 -0.18 3.58
N GLY A 106 12.38 0.40 4.17
CA GLY A 106 11.24 0.91 3.39
C GLY A 106 9.97 1.07 4.22
N GLY A 107 9.53 2.33 4.38
CA GLY A 107 8.41 2.75 5.23
C GLY A 107 7.03 2.37 4.68
N GLY A 108 6.76 1.06 4.59
CA GLY A 108 5.43 0.49 4.33
C GLY A 108 5.00 -0.55 5.37
N SER A 109 5.85 -0.82 6.37
CA SER A 109 5.61 -1.72 7.50
C SER A 109 5.74 -0.97 8.83
N ILE A 110 5.15 -1.49 9.91
CA ILE A 110 5.39 -0.98 11.27
C ILE A 110 6.86 -1.12 11.64
N MET A 111 7.45 -0.08 12.24
CA MET A 111 8.82 -0.10 12.75
C MET A 111 8.79 -0.15 14.28
N LEU A 112 9.40 -1.20 14.83
CA LEU A 112 9.62 -1.41 16.26
C LEU A 112 11.13 -1.45 16.48
N TRP A 113 11.62 -0.74 17.49
CA TRP A 113 13.06 -0.57 17.73
C TRP A 113 13.38 -0.75 19.20
N GLY A 114 14.42 -1.52 19.52
CA GLY A 114 14.98 -1.63 20.87
C GLY A 114 16.50 -1.56 20.82
N CYS A 115 17.14 -1.16 21.92
CA CYS A 115 18.59 -1.18 22.06
C CYS A 115 19.04 -2.54 22.61
N SER A 116 20.18 -3.06 22.17
CA SER A 116 20.82 -4.22 22.79
C SER A 116 22.18 -3.79 23.34
N SER A 117 22.42 -4.02 24.63
CA SER A 117 23.67 -3.68 25.32
C SER A 117 24.23 -4.91 26.06
N ALA A 118 25.45 -4.81 26.58
CA ALA A 118 26.03 -5.86 27.44
C ALA A 118 25.18 -6.11 28.71
N GLY A 119 24.39 -5.14 29.15
CA GLY A 119 23.44 -5.27 30.25
C GLY A 119 22.09 -5.87 29.86
N GLY A 120 21.88 -6.23 28.59
CA GLY A 120 20.67 -6.86 28.08
C GLY A 120 19.92 -6.05 27.02
N THR A 121 18.75 -6.58 26.65
CA THR A 121 17.86 -6.02 25.62
C THR A 121 16.94 -4.96 26.22
N GLY A 122 17.05 -3.73 25.73
CA GLY A 122 16.21 -2.61 26.09
C GLY A 122 14.79 -2.69 25.51
N ARG A 123 13.92 -1.81 26.00
CA ARG A 123 12.50 -1.74 25.63
C ARG A 123 12.31 -1.44 24.14
N LEU A 124 11.39 -2.19 23.51
CA LEU A 124 10.91 -1.91 22.17
C LEU A 124 10.00 -0.67 22.16
N VAL A 125 10.27 0.22 21.20
CA VAL A 125 9.53 1.46 20.96
C VAL A 125 9.01 1.44 19.53
N ARG A 126 7.76 1.84 19.35
CA ARG A 126 7.18 2.08 18.03
C ARG A 126 7.73 3.38 17.46
N MET A 127 8.33 3.31 16.27
CA MET A 127 8.80 4.49 15.54
C MET A 127 7.79 4.90 14.48
N GLU A 128 7.50 6.20 14.40
CA GLU A 128 6.69 6.78 13.33
C GLU A 128 7.60 7.14 12.15
N GLY A 129 7.33 6.54 10.99
CA GLY A 129 8.11 6.77 9.78
C GLY A 129 9.40 5.94 9.69
N LYS A 130 10.39 6.46 8.96
CA LYS A 130 11.70 5.82 8.78
C LYS A 130 12.66 6.31 9.87
N MET A 131 13.40 5.39 10.48
CA MET A 131 14.50 5.71 11.40
C MET A 131 15.45 6.73 10.76
N ASN A 132 15.72 7.83 11.45
CA ASN A 132 16.70 8.84 11.05
C ASN A 132 17.79 8.99 12.14
N ALA A 133 18.89 9.67 11.80
CA ALA A 133 20.05 9.80 12.71
C ALA A 133 19.71 10.51 14.03
N GLY A 134 18.77 11.46 14.01
CA GLY A 134 18.30 12.15 15.23
C GLY A 134 17.51 11.23 16.15
N MET A 135 16.58 10.45 15.59
CA MET A 135 15.78 9.47 16.33
C MET A 135 16.65 8.36 16.93
N PHE A 136 17.70 7.94 16.23
CA PHE A 136 18.66 6.98 16.77
C PHE A 136 19.38 7.53 18.02
N ARG A 137 19.86 8.77 17.97
CA ARG A 137 20.52 9.40 19.14
C ARG A 137 19.59 9.62 20.33
N LEU A 138 18.29 9.83 20.08
CA LEU A 138 17.29 9.98 21.13
C LEU A 138 16.87 8.63 21.74
N SER A 139 16.80 7.57 20.92
CA SER A 139 16.39 6.25 21.38
C SER A 139 17.45 5.49 22.16
N THR A 140 18.73 5.89 22.05
CA THR A 140 19.87 5.31 22.79
C THR A 140 20.21 6.07 24.07
N LYS A 141 19.46 7.11 24.46
CA LYS A 141 19.73 7.95 25.66
C LYS A 141 19.07 7.46 26.96
N TYR A 142 18.59 6.22 26.99
CA TYR A 142 18.06 5.57 28.19
C TYR A 142 18.97 4.42 28.64
#